data_AF-K3VUJ0-F1
#
_entry.id   AF-K3VUJ0-F1
#
_cell.length_a   1.000
_cell.length_b   1.000
_cell.length_c   1.000
_cell.angle_alpha   90.00
_cell.angle_beta   90.00
_cell.angle_gamma   90.00
#
_symmetry.space_group_name_H-M   'P 1'
#
loop_
_entity.id
_entity.type
_entity.pdbx_description
1 polymer ?
#
loop_
_entity_poly.entity_id
_entity_poly.type
_entity_poly.pdbx_seq_one_letter_code
_entity_poly.pdbx_strand_id
1 'polypeptide(L)'
;MDYSLENHKSFIGKPISGLPTPALVVNLPVLKKNIDSLHQDVEKLGIGFRPHVKTLKTLEVTRMMLAEGKYKGMIASTIPEIKGALPLVEEGLVEECLYGIPVYPGVLPRLIELRKSLRLQLMVDNEQQVSFLEESASSQEPWDIFIKLDVGSHRAGVEANSDALNRLVKRAEKSSAVNIYGFYCHAGHSYGGRSRKEAEETLNIEVSSVLAAAKLLPSDRRLIISVGSTPTAHVVESLKASMPENVILELHAGNFPCNDLQQVSTGLVTESQQAVSVAAEVCSVYPERNEALVNAGVIALSREASAFSGFGRVVGSPSWGLVRLSQEHGILGTSEGRKVDDDFKVGQRVEIWCNHSCIAAAAFHVYYVVDEEVSYADIAAKGPKQSPEDAAAPQPPQIMTDESASTASLVDVDMPSVHTVPNDFLEQEIQTETQAARIELEEEAKQEKRKRDSAASKAKQTDNWLVQQFSKLSDGEATGLTVANLATVVSLGAFLGYKGWGLYEKGRLDWKAVSYGVGILASAAAAQGAVGRYLYKGKKGGS
;
A
#
# COMPACT_ATOMS: atom_id res chain seq x y z
N MET A 1 -9.20 -19.22 3.75
CA MET A 1 -9.52 -18.48 2.51
C MET A 1 -9.85 -19.42 1.36
N ASP A 2 -9.22 -20.59 1.28
CA ASP A 2 -9.42 -21.59 0.22
C ASP A 2 -10.87 -22.03 -0.01
N TYR A 3 -11.69 -22.11 1.06
CA TYR A 3 -13.10 -22.45 0.92
C TYR A 3 -13.87 -21.48 0.00
N SER A 4 -13.53 -20.19 0.02
CA SER A 4 -14.12 -19.20 -0.89
C SER A 4 -13.75 -19.50 -2.35
N LEU A 5 -12.53 -19.95 -2.63
CA LEU A 5 -12.11 -20.27 -4.00
C LEU A 5 -12.86 -21.49 -4.56
N GLU A 6 -13.02 -22.53 -3.77
CA GLU A 6 -13.66 -23.78 -4.23
C GLU A 6 -15.18 -23.63 -4.37
N ASN A 7 -15.83 -22.88 -3.47
CA ASN A 7 -17.28 -22.87 -3.33
C ASN A 7 -17.94 -21.51 -3.59
N HIS A 8 -17.21 -20.47 -4.06
CA HIS A 8 -17.76 -19.11 -4.25
C HIS A 8 -19.09 -19.09 -5.00
N LYS A 9 -19.24 -19.91 -6.05
CA LYS A 9 -20.47 -19.95 -6.86
C LYS A 9 -21.70 -20.39 -6.06
N SER A 10 -21.53 -21.21 -5.01
CA SER A 10 -22.64 -21.66 -4.16
C SER A 10 -23.26 -20.56 -3.30
N PHE A 11 -22.57 -19.42 -3.18
CA PHE A 11 -23.03 -18.24 -2.44
C PHE A 11 -23.83 -17.26 -3.28
N ILE A 12 -23.94 -17.47 -4.59
CA ILE A 12 -24.80 -16.67 -5.47
C ILE A 12 -26.24 -16.82 -4.98
N GLY A 13 -26.92 -15.69 -4.74
CA GLY A 13 -28.29 -15.64 -4.23
C GLY A 13 -28.43 -15.98 -2.73
N LYS A 14 -27.33 -16.13 -2.00
CA LYS A 14 -27.35 -16.30 -0.53
C LYS A 14 -27.23 -14.94 0.17
N PRO A 15 -27.82 -14.77 1.36
CA PRO A 15 -27.65 -13.55 2.13
C PRO A 15 -26.19 -13.41 2.58
N ILE A 16 -25.74 -12.16 2.76
CA ILE A 16 -24.38 -11.81 3.23
C ILE A 16 -24.04 -12.54 4.54
N SER A 17 -25.03 -12.75 5.41
CA SER A 17 -24.88 -13.48 6.67
C SER A 17 -24.43 -14.94 6.51
N GLY A 18 -24.62 -15.52 5.33
CA GLY A 18 -24.21 -16.88 4.97
C GLY A 18 -22.83 -16.99 4.37
N LEU A 19 -22.11 -15.88 4.12
CA LEU A 19 -20.78 -15.91 3.51
C LEU A 19 -19.74 -16.59 4.42
N PRO A 20 -18.74 -17.26 3.83
CA PRO A 20 -17.62 -17.78 4.59
C PRO A 20 -16.78 -16.61 5.09
N THR A 21 -16.45 -16.56 6.38
CA THR A 21 -15.64 -15.46 6.93
C THR A 21 -14.19 -15.88 7.20
N PRO A 22 -13.21 -14.96 7.04
CA PRO A 22 -13.38 -13.60 6.54
C PRO A 22 -13.64 -13.55 5.02
N ALA A 23 -14.51 -12.64 4.57
CA ALA A 23 -14.83 -12.42 3.16
C ALA A 23 -14.84 -10.93 2.80
N LEU A 24 -14.28 -10.57 1.65
CA LEU A 24 -14.41 -9.23 1.08
C LEU A 24 -15.78 -9.08 0.42
N VAL A 25 -16.53 -8.06 0.84
CA VAL A 25 -17.84 -7.73 0.29
C VAL A 25 -17.74 -6.42 -0.47
N VAL A 26 -18.35 -6.37 -1.66
CA VAL A 26 -18.40 -5.19 -2.53
C VAL A 26 -19.84 -4.79 -2.75
N ASN A 27 -20.22 -3.60 -2.27
CA ASN A 27 -21.52 -3.00 -2.50
C ASN A 27 -21.55 -2.36 -3.90
N LEU A 28 -22.24 -3.01 -4.84
CA LEU A 28 -22.28 -2.60 -6.23
C LEU A 28 -23.03 -1.27 -6.47
N PRO A 29 -24.19 -1.00 -5.83
CA PRO A 29 -24.84 0.31 -5.94
C PRO A 29 -23.94 1.47 -5.53
N VAL A 30 -23.25 1.37 -4.39
CA VAL A 30 -22.34 2.41 -3.90
C VAL A 30 -21.15 2.57 -4.84
N LEU A 31 -20.57 1.45 -5.30
CA LEU A 31 -19.46 1.45 -6.25
C LEU A 31 -19.83 2.16 -7.56
N LYS A 32 -20.97 1.81 -8.15
CA LYS A 32 -21.47 2.43 -9.39
C LYS A 32 -21.74 3.91 -9.20
N LYS A 33 -22.42 4.30 -8.12
CA LYS A 33 -22.70 5.70 -7.80
C LYS A 33 -21.41 6.53 -7.67
N ASN A 34 -20.37 5.97 -7.04
CA ASN A 34 -19.08 6.63 -6.93
C ASN A 34 -18.40 6.79 -8.31
N ILE A 35 -18.49 5.78 -9.17
CA ILE A 35 -17.97 5.85 -10.55
C ILE A 35 -18.69 6.92 -11.35
N ASP A 36 -20.02 6.87 -11.37
CA ASP A 36 -20.87 7.78 -12.14
C ASP A 36 -20.65 9.24 -11.71
N SER A 37 -20.46 9.48 -10.41
CA SER A 37 -20.21 10.83 -9.89
C SER A 37 -18.92 11.41 -10.46
N LEU A 38 -17.82 10.65 -10.44
CA LEU A 38 -16.54 11.16 -10.97
C LEU A 38 -16.59 11.31 -12.50
N HIS A 39 -17.24 10.39 -13.21
CA HIS A 39 -17.42 10.51 -14.67
C HIS A 39 -18.20 11.77 -15.05
N GLN A 40 -19.27 12.10 -14.32
CA GLN A 40 -20.03 13.33 -14.53
C GLN A 40 -19.16 14.57 -14.36
N ASP A 41 -18.29 14.61 -13.36
CA ASP A 41 -17.46 15.79 -13.10
C ASP A 41 -16.33 15.93 -14.13
N VAL A 42 -15.70 14.83 -14.53
CA VAL A 42 -14.73 14.79 -15.65
C VAL A 42 -15.39 15.25 -16.95
N GLU A 43 -16.61 14.77 -17.24
CA GLU A 43 -17.34 15.11 -18.47
C GLU A 43 -17.76 16.58 -18.51
N LYS A 44 -18.27 17.13 -17.40
CA LYS A 44 -18.62 18.56 -17.30
C LYS A 44 -17.42 19.47 -17.57
N LEU A 45 -16.22 19.05 -17.18
CA LEU A 45 -14.98 19.79 -17.41
C LEU A 45 -14.38 19.58 -18.81
N GLY A 46 -14.82 18.55 -19.54
CA GLY A 46 -14.27 18.20 -20.84
C GLY A 46 -12.82 17.71 -20.79
N ILE A 47 -12.40 17.12 -19.67
CA ILE A 47 -11.03 16.57 -19.49
C ILE A 47 -11.02 15.05 -19.73
N GLY A 48 -9.83 14.50 -19.99
CA GLY A 48 -9.63 13.05 -20.06
C GLY A 48 -9.70 12.38 -18.70
N PHE A 49 -9.83 11.05 -18.70
CA PHE A 49 -9.72 10.23 -17.49
C PHE A 49 -8.96 8.95 -17.77
N ARG A 50 -8.07 8.58 -16.83
CA ARG A 50 -7.26 7.37 -16.88
C ARG A 50 -7.34 6.64 -15.52
N PRO A 51 -8.24 5.66 -15.36
CA PRO A 51 -8.39 4.97 -14.09
C PRO A 51 -7.13 4.18 -13.72
N HIS A 52 -6.83 4.18 -12.43
CA HIS A 52 -5.78 3.33 -11.87
C HIS A 52 -6.39 2.05 -11.30
N VAL A 53 -6.04 0.89 -11.88
CA VAL A 53 -6.72 -0.39 -11.61
C VAL A 53 -6.32 -1.08 -10.29
N LYS A 54 -5.33 -0.53 -9.57
CA LYS A 54 -4.67 -1.22 -8.44
C LYS A 54 -5.55 -1.53 -7.24
N THR A 55 -6.71 -0.86 -7.11
CA THR A 55 -7.54 -0.97 -5.92
C THR A 55 -8.23 -2.33 -5.87
N LEU A 56 -9.00 -2.68 -6.90
CA LEU A 56 -9.70 -3.96 -6.97
C LEU A 56 -9.04 -4.97 -7.90
N LYS A 57 -8.33 -4.52 -8.95
CA LYS A 57 -7.61 -5.39 -9.90
C LYS A 57 -8.51 -6.41 -10.61
N THR A 58 -9.76 -6.05 -10.83
CA THR A 58 -10.76 -6.89 -11.50
C THR A 58 -11.13 -6.31 -12.87
N LEU A 59 -11.51 -7.19 -13.79
CA LEU A 59 -11.93 -6.81 -15.13
C LEU A 59 -13.24 -6.03 -15.09
N GLU A 60 -14.16 -6.48 -14.25
CA GLU A 60 -15.52 -5.97 -14.10
C GLU A 60 -15.51 -4.50 -13.67
N VAL A 61 -14.73 -4.17 -12.63
CA VAL A 61 -14.64 -2.79 -12.14
C VAL A 61 -13.80 -1.93 -13.07
N THR A 62 -12.76 -2.49 -13.69
CA THR A 62 -11.98 -1.77 -14.71
C THR A 62 -12.87 -1.37 -15.89
N ARG A 63 -13.71 -2.28 -16.39
CA ARG A 63 -14.70 -2.00 -17.44
C ARG A 63 -15.65 -0.86 -17.06
N MET A 64 -16.18 -0.88 -15.84
CA MET A 64 -17.02 0.21 -15.32
C MET A 64 -16.26 1.54 -15.27
N MET A 65 -15.02 1.56 -14.76
CA MET A 65 -14.22 2.79 -14.68
C MET A 65 -13.85 3.35 -16.06
N LEU A 66 -13.74 2.49 -17.07
CA LEU A 66 -13.49 2.88 -18.47
C LEU A 66 -14.77 3.38 -19.18
N ALA A 67 -15.92 3.39 -18.49
CA ALA A 67 -17.23 3.75 -19.05
C ALA A 67 -17.51 3.00 -20.36
N GLU A 68 -17.38 1.67 -20.32
CA GLU A 68 -17.60 0.77 -21.45
C GLU A 68 -16.79 1.18 -22.70
N GLY A 69 -15.59 1.70 -22.48
CA GLY A 69 -14.64 2.06 -23.54
C GLY A 69 -14.69 3.52 -23.99
N LYS A 70 -15.43 4.40 -23.30
CA LYS A 70 -15.31 5.87 -23.47
C LYS A 70 -13.91 6.35 -23.13
N TYR A 71 -13.31 5.80 -22.08
CA TYR A 71 -11.91 6.01 -21.72
C TYR A 71 -11.11 4.79 -22.17
N LYS A 72 -10.05 5.00 -22.95
CA LYS A 72 -9.24 3.92 -23.55
C LYS A 72 -7.93 3.65 -22.82
N GLY A 73 -7.60 4.48 -21.84
CA GLY A 73 -6.34 4.40 -21.11
C GLY A 73 -6.53 3.87 -19.69
N MET A 74 -5.57 3.10 -19.19
CA MET A 74 -5.51 2.71 -17.78
C MET A 74 -4.12 2.92 -17.16
N ILE A 75 -4.04 2.86 -15.83
CA ILE A 75 -2.77 2.82 -15.09
C ILE A 75 -2.69 1.53 -14.28
N ALA A 76 -1.61 0.78 -14.47
CA ALA A 76 -1.30 -0.42 -13.70
C ALA A 76 0.00 -0.21 -12.90
N SER A 77 0.01 -0.58 -11.63
CA SER A 77 1.20 -0.53 -10.77
C SER A 77 2.12 -1.72 -10.96
N THR A 78 1.63 -2.84 -11.53
CA THR A 78 2.39 -4.08 -11.63
C THR A 78 2.17 -4.80 -12.96
N ILE A 79 3.11 -5.66 -13.34
CA ILE A 79 3.00 -6.50 -14.55
C ILE A 79 1.77 -7.44 -14.50
N PRO A 80 1.44 -8.11 -13.38
CA PRO A 80 0.20 -8.90 -13.28
C PRO A 80 -1.07 -8.11 -13.56
N GLU A 81 -1.14 -6.84 -13.14
CA GLU A 81 -2.29 -5.98 -13.44
C GLU A 81 -2.43 -5.70 -14.95
N ILE A 82 -1.31 -5.46 -15.65
CA ILE A 82 -1.32 -5.29 -17.12
C ILE A 82 -1.77 -6.58 -17.80
N LYS A 83 -1.20 -7.72 -17.39
CA LYS A 83 -1.58 -9.04 -17.94
C LYS A 83 -3.05 -9.37 -17.68
N GLY A 84 -3.54 -9.09 -16.48
CA GLY A 84 -4.92 -9.33 -16.10
C GLY A 84 -5.91 -8.51 -16.91
N ALA A 85 -5.50 -7.36 -17.46
CA ALA A 85 -6.34 -6.50 -18.28
C ALA A 85 -6.31 -6.82 -19.79
N LEU A 86 -5.49 -7.77 -20.26
CA LEU A 86 -5.42 -8.14 -21.68
C LEU A 86 -6.78 -8.52 -22.29
N PRO A 87 -7.71 -9.19 -21.59
CA PRO A 87 -9.06 -9.41 -22.13
C PRO A 87 -9.78 -8.11 -22.51
N LEU A 88 -9.60 -7.01 -21.76
CA LEU A 88 -10.19 -5.71 -22.11
C LEU A 88 -9.50 -5.05 -23.30
N VAL A 89 -8.26 -5.43 -23.60
CA VAL A 89 -7.55 -5.01 -24.82
C VAL A 89 -8.12 -5.75 -26.03
N GLU A 90 -8.36 -7.07 -25.90
CA GLU A 90 -8.99 -7.89 -26.93
C GLU A 90 -10.43 -7.45 -27.23
N GLU A 91 -11.17 -6.99 -26.21
CA GLU A 91 -12.50 -6.37 -26.35
C GLU A 91 -12.47 -4.97 -26.96
N GLY A 92 -11.29 -4.36 -27.14
CA GLY A 92 -11.14 -2.98 -27.65
C GLY A 92 -11.55 -1.90 -26.65
N LEU A 93 -11.66 -2.23 -25.37
CA LEU A 93 -11.98 -1.28 -24.29
C LEU A 93 -10.74 -0.55 -23.77
N VAL A 94 -9.57 -1.21 -23.80
CA VAL A 94 -8.28 -0.64 -23.43
C VAL A 94 -7.36 -0.61 -24.65
N GLU A 95 -6.85 0.57 -25.01
CA GLU A 95 -5.88 0.75 -26.09
C GLU A 95 -4.48 1.08 -25.58
N GLU A 96 -4.40 1.65 -24.37
CA GLU A 96 -3.13 2.06 -23.78
C GLU A 96 -3.05 1.89 -22.26
N CYS A 97 -1.86 1.59 -21.77
CA CYS A 97 -1.60 1.46 -20.34
C CYS A 97 -0.31 2.14 -19.93
N LEU A 98 -0.40 2.99 -18.91
CA LEU A 98 0.75 3.57 -18.23
C LEU A 98 1.23 2.62 -17.12
N TYR A 99 2.51 2.23 -17.18
CA TYR A 99 3.17 1.55 -16.07
C TYR A 99 3.43 2.55 -14.94
N GLY A 100 2.71 2.38 -13.82
CA GLY A 100 2.49 3.36 -12.76
C GLY A 100 3.67 3.59 -11.79
N ILE A 101 4.87 3.11 -12.12
CA ILE A 101 6.10 3.38 -11.37
C ILE A 101 7.24 3.71 -12.34
N PRO A 102 8.24 4.50 -11.92
CA PRO A 102 9.41 4.78 -12.75
C PRO A 102 10.06 3.49 -13.23
N VAL A 103 10.35 3.42 -14.53
CA VAL A 103 10.86 2.20 -15.16
C VAL A 103 12.23 1.83 -14.57
N TYR A 104 12.50 0.53 -14.49
CA TYR A 104 13.78 -0.03 -14.04
C TYR A 104 14.21 -1.21 -14.92
N PRO A 105 15.52 -1.51 -15.02
CA PRO A 105 16.03 -2.47 -16.00
C PRO A 105 15.39 -3.86 -15.91
N GLY A 106 15.18 -4.38 -14.70
CA GLY A 106 14.63 -5.72 -14.48
C GLY A 106 13.16 -5.91 -14.91
N VAL A 107 12.43 -4.85 -15.25
CA VAL A 107 11.06 -4.96 -15.77
C VAL A 107 11.00 -4.87 -17.29
N LEU A 108 12.02 -4.30 -17.95
CA LEU A 108 12.02 -4.02 -19.39
C LEU A 108 11.74 -5.25 -20.26
N PRO A 109 12.35 -6.44 -20.06
CA PRO A 109 12.06 -7.59 -20.91
C PRO A 109 10.57 -7.98 -20.92
N ARG A 110 9.89 -7.83 -19.77
CA ARG A 110 8.45 -8.12 -19.64
C ARG A 110 7.59 -7.04 -20.28
N LEU A 111 7.99 -5.77 -20.18
CA LEU A 111 7.28 -4.66 -20.83
C LEU A 111 7.44 -4.71 -22.35
N ILE A 112 8.63 -5.06 -22.87
CA ILE A 112 8.86 -5.24 -24.30
C ILE A 112 7.94 -6.33 -24.86
N GLU A 113 7.78 -7.44 -24.14
CA GLU A 113 6.86 -8.50 -24.57
C GLU A 113 5.40 -8.01 -24.58
N LEU A 114 4.96 -7.35 -23.50
CA LEU A 114 3.59 -6.85 -23.40
C LEU A 114 3.27 -5.73 -24.40
N ARG A 115 4.28 -4.95 -24.81
CA ARG A 115 4.15 -3.88 -25.80
C ARG A 115 3.66 -4.41 -27.17
N LYS A 116 3.86 -5.70 -27.46
CA LYS A 116 3.35 -6.34 -28.69
C LYS A 116 1.83 -6.43 -28.73
N SER A 117 1.17 -6.41 -27.57
CA SER A 117 -0.28 -6.58 -27.45
C SER A 117 -1.00 -5.30 -27.05
N LEU A 118 -0.30 -4.37 -26.38
CA LEU A 118 -0.87 -3.18 -25.79
C LEU A 118 0.10 -1.99 -25.92
N ARG A 119 -0.38 -0.81 -26.27
CA ARG A 119 0.44 0.41 -26.24
C ARG A 119 0.80 0.74 -24.79
N LEU A 120 2.08 0.63 -24.46
CA LEU A 120 2.57 0.89 -23.12
C LEU A 120 3.27 2.23 -23.03
N GLN A 121 2.88 3.05 -22.05
CA GLN A 121 3.62 4.24 -21.63
C GLN A 121 4.42 3.96 -20.36
N LEU A 122 5.55 4.63 -20.23
CA LEU A 122 6.46 4.47 -19.09
C LEU A 122 6.60 5.76 -18.29
N MET A 123 6.82 5.66 -16.99
CA MET A 123 7.23 6.80 -16.18
C MET A 123 8.76 6.90 -16.13
N VAL A 124 9.26 8.11 -16.25
CA VAL A 124 10.68 8.45 -16.12
C VAL A 124 10.84 9.65 -15.20
N ASP A 125 11.78 9.56 -14.26
CA ASP A 125 12.21 10.61 -13.34
C ASP A 125 13.74 10.69 -13.17
N ASN A 126 14.51 9.92 -13.95
CA ASN A 126 15.96 9.92 -13.90
C ASN A 126 16.59 9.76 -15.29
N GLU A 127 17.67 10.49 -15.55
CA GLU A 127 18.41 10.45 -16.83
C GLU A 127 18.92 9.03 -17.15
N GLN A 128 19.24 8.22 -16.14
CA GLN A 128 19.70 6.84 -16.31
C GLN A 128 18.61 5.93 -16.91
N GLN A 129 17.32 6.21 -16.64
CA GLN A 129 16.23 5.43 -17.23
C GLN A 129 16.17 5.61 -18.75
N VAL A 130 16.49 6.80 -19.26
CA VAL A 130 16.59 7.04 -20.71
C VAL A 130 17.72 6.18 -21.32
N SER A 131 18.87 6.11 -20.67
CA SER A 131 19.98 5.25 -21.13
C SER A 131 19.58 3.77 -21.17
N PHE A 132 18.88 3.26 -20.15
CA PHE A 132 18.40 1.88 -20.17
C PHE A 132 17.37 1.61 -21.29
N LEU A 133 16.57 2.60 -21.66
CA LEU A 133 15.62 2.49 -22.77
C LEU A 133 16.35 2.50 -24.13
N GLU A 134 17.45 3.24 -24.27
CA GLU A 134 18.30 3.23 -25.47
C GLU A 134 19.01 1.89 -25.68
N GLU A 135 19.48 1.27 -24.60
CA GLU A 135 20.13 -0.04 -24.62
C GLU A 135 19.16 -1.20 -24.87
N SER A 136 17.85 -0.96 -24.70
CA SER A 136 16.83 -1.99 -24.86
C SER A 136 16.62 -2.38 -26.33
N ALA A 137 16.26 -3.64 -26.58
CA ALA A 137 15.98 -4.17 -27.92
C ALA A 137 14.82 -3.44 -28.66
N SER A 138 14.03 -2.66 -27.92
CA SER A 138 12.95 -1.82 -28.45
C SER A 138 13.40 -0.48 -29.03
N SER A 139 14.70 -0.18 -29.13
CA SER A 139 15.20 1.11 -29.64
C SER A 139 14.82 1.45 -31.08
N GLN A 140 14.23 0.51 -31.84
CA GLN A 140 13.66 0.74 -33.17
C GLN A 140 12.27 1.42 -33.14
N GLU A 141 11.52 1.30 -32.03
CA GLU A 141 10.26 2.00 -31.81
C GLU A 141 10.31 2.77 -30.48
N PRO A 142 10.31 4.12 -30.51
CA PRO A 142 10.47 4.91 -29.29
C PRO A 142 9.38 4.60 -28.26
N TRP A 143 9.74 4.58 -26.98
CA TRP A 143 8.77 4.48 -25.89
C TRP A 143 8.08 5.82 -25.67
N ASP A 144 6.76 5.82 -25.58
CA ASP A 144 6.04 6.97 -25.04
C ASP A 144 6.30 7.07 -23.53
N ILE A 145 6.85 8.20 -23.09
CA ILE A 145 7.19 8.43 -21.70
C ILE A 145 6.40 9.60 -21.11
N PHE A 146 6.00 9.43 -19.85
CA PHE A 146 5.63 10.53 -18.97
C PHE A 146 6.83 10.91 -18.12
N ILE A 147 7.18 12.20 -18.10
CA ILE A 147 8.12 12.73 -17.11
C ILE A 147 7.34 12.90 -15.80
N LYS A 148 7.75 12.13 -14.79
CA LYS A 148 7.12 12.13 -13.47
C LYS A 148 7.64 13.30 -12.64
N LEU A 149 6.73 14.15 -12.17
CA LEU A 149 7.04 15.25 -11.27
C LEU A 149 6.73 14.90 -9.81
N ASP A 150 7.58 15.39 -8.91
CA ASP A 150 7.27 15.50 -7.50
C ASP A 150 6.64 16.87 -7.20
N VAL A 151 5.45 16.82 -6.62
CA VAL A 151 4.63 17.98 -6.25
C VAL A 151 4.43 18.06 -4.73
N GLY A 152 5.36 17.47 -3.96
CA GLY A 152 5.40 17.52 -2.49
C GLY A 152 5.16 16.18 -1.80
N SER A 153 4.98 15.09 -2.56
CA SER A 153 4.85 13.75 -1.97
C SER A 153 6.20 13.16 -1.54
N HIS A 154 7.30 13.61 -2.18
CA HIS A 154 8.66 13.14 -1.93
C HIS A 154 8.83 11.62 -2.05
N ARG A 155 7.95 10.96 -2.82
CA ARG A 155 7.98 9.51 -3.06
C ARG A 155 8.80 9.15 -4.30
N ALA A 156 8.51 9.83 -5.40
CA ALA A 156 9.11 9.64 -6.72
C ALA A 156 8.83 10.88 -7.57
N GLY A 157 9.56 11.04 -8.67
CA GLY A 157 9.45 12.20 -9.53
C GLY A 157 10.51 13.26 -9.29
N VAL A 158 10.67 14.13 -10.28
CA VAL A 158 11.60 15.25 -10.25
C VAL A 158 10.86 16.51 -9.85
N GLU A 159 11.44 17.34 -8.99
CA GLU A 159 10.83 18.61 -8.60
C GLU A 159 10.65 19.54 -9.81
N ALA A 160 9.46 20.15 -9.93
CA ALA A 160 9.02 20.92 -11.09
C ALA A 160 9.92 22.12 -11.45
N ASN A 161 10.61 22.72 -10.47
CA ASN A 161 11.46 23.91 -10.67
C ASN A 161 12.97 23.60 -10.57
N SER A 162 13.36 22.34 -10.72
CA SER A 162 14.76 21.93 -10.53
C SER A 162 15.57 21.91 -11.83
N ASP A 163 16.89 22.08 -11.71
CA ASP A 163 17.82 21.83 -12.82
C ASP A 163 17.79 20.36 -13.26
N ALA A 164 17.44 19.44 -12.36
CA ALA A 164 17.30 18.02 -12.67
C ALA A 164 16.19 17.78 -13.71
N LEU A 165 15.05 18.46 -13.59
CA LEU A 165 13.98 18.36 -14.58
C LEU A 165 14.46 18.87 -15.94
N ASN A 166 15.13 20.02 -15.95
CA ASN A 166 15.67 20.62 -17.18
C ASN A 166 16.67 19.67 -17.88
N ARG A 167 17.55 19.01 -17.13
CA ARG A 167 18.48 18.01 -17.69
C ARG A 167 17.74 16.80 -18.22
N LEU A 168 16.77 16.28 -17.47
CA LEU A 168 15.98 15.11 -17.87
C LEU A 168 15.21 15.36 -19.17
N VAL A 169 14.50 16.48 -19.29
CA VAL A 169 13.76 16.85 -20.50
C VAL A 169 14.72 16.94 -21.69
N LYS A 170 15.85 17.66 -21.53
CA LYS A 170 16.87 17.77 -22.59
C LYS A 170 17.49 16.43 -22.97
N ARG A 171 17.66 15.52 -22.02
CA ARG A 171 18.21 14.19 -22.25
C ARG A 171 17.25 13.31 -23.03
N ALA A 172 15.96 13.37 -22.69
CA ALA A 172 14.90 12.65 -23.38
C ALA A 172 14.69 13.18 -24.81
N GLU A 173 14.67 14.51 -25.03
CA GLU A 173 14.53 15.12 -26.37
C GLU A 173 15.68 14.75 -27.34
N LYS A 174 16.85 14.40 -26.81
CA LYS A 174 18.01 13.98 -27.62
C LYS A 174 18.02 12.49 -27.95
N SER A 175 17.14 11.71 -27.34
CA SER A 175 17.12 10.27 -27.50
C SER A 175 16.13 9.86 -28.58
N SER A 176 16.53 8.98 -29.48
CA SER A 176 15.61 8.37 -30.45
C SER A 176 14.82 7.19 -29.85
N ALA A 177 15.14 6.74 -28.64
CA ALA A 177 14.51 5.60 -28.00
C ALA A 177 13.28 5.97 -27.16
N VAL A 178 13.02 7.26 -26.96
CA VAL A 178 11.86 7.77 -26.21
C VAL A 178 11.20 8.93 -26.93
N ASN A 179 9.90 9.07 -26.69
CA ASN A 179 9.09 10.21 -27.09
C ASN A 179 8.41 10.76 -25.83
N ILE A 180 8.59 12.06 -25.53
CA ILE A 180 7.91 12.66 -24.38
C ILE A 180 6.43 12.83 -24.73
N TYR A 181 5.62 11.91 -24.23
CA TYR A 181 4.16 11.90 -24.40
C TYR A 181 3.49 12.95 -23.51
N GLY A 182 4.10 13.22 -22.34
CA GLY A 182 3.47 14.09 -21.37
C GLY A 182 4.22 14.26 -20.05
N PHE A 183 3.54 14.93 -19.12
CA PHE A 183 3.96 15.07 -17.73
C PHE A 183 2.94 14.45 -16.81
N TYR A 184 3.42 13.80 -15.76
CA TYR A 184 2.58 13.11 -14.78
C TYR A 184 2.96 13.56 -13.38
N CYS A 185 1.99 13.88 -12.53
CA CYS A 185 2.22 14.03 -11.09
C CYS A 185 1.17 13.27 -10.30
N HIS A 186 1.48 12.90 -9.06
CA HIS A 186 0.52 12.29 -8.15
C HIS A 186 0.71 12.88 -6.76
N ALA A 187 -0.27 13.64 -6.27
CA ALA A 187 -0.23 14.20 -4.93
C ALA A 187 -0.58 13.15 -3.86
N GLY A 188 0.30 12.18 -3.62
CA GLY A 188 0.08 11.15 -2.59
C GLY A 188 -0.08 11.70 -1.16
N HIS A 189 0.42 12.92 -0.90
CA HIS A 189 0.26 13.60 0.39
C HIS A 189 -1.18 14.14 0.61
N SER A 190 -2.04 14.18 -0.43
CA SER A 190 -3.43 14.63 -0.32
C SER A 190 -4.27 13.76 0.64
N TYR A 191 -3.87 12.50 0.85
CA TYR A 191 -4.47 11.58 1.83
C TYR A 191 -4.27 12.06 3.29
N GLY A 192 -3.28 12.93 3.53
CA GLY A 192 -3.07 13.61 4.79
C GLY A 192 -3.97 14.83 5.02
N GLY A 193 -4.62 15.34 3.98
CA GLY A 193 -5.51 16.50 4.06
C GLY A 193 -6.78 16.20 4.83
N ARG A 194 -7.39 17.22 5.46
CA ARG A 194 -8.58 17.08 6.32
C ARG A 194 -9.73 18.00 5.94
N SER A 195 -9.60 18.69 4.82
CA SER A 195 -10.63 19.60 4.33
C SER A 195 -10.69 19.63 2.82
N ARG A 196 -11.88 19.97 2.30
CA ARG A 196 -12.09 20.24 0.88
C ARG A 196 -11.11 21.27 0.32
N LYS A 197 -10.89 22.36 1.06
CA LYS A 197 -9.99 23.44 0.65
C LYS A 197 -8.55 22.96 0.45
N GLU A 198 -8.02 22.13 1.35
CA GLU A 198 -6.67 21.55 1.20
C GLU A 198 -6.56 20.66 -0.05
N ALA A 199 -7.60 19.88 -0.35
CA ALA A 199 -7.64 19.07 -1.57
C ALA A 199 -7.68 19.94 -2.83
N GLU A 200 -8.47 21.01 -2.83
CA GLU A 200 -8.55 21.97 -3.95
C GLU A 200 -7.21 22.69 -4.16
N GLU A 201 -6.54 23.13 -3.09
CA GLU A 201 -5.20 23.71 -3.14
C GLU A 201 -4.18 22.72 -3.72
N THR A 202 -4.25 21.47 -3.28
CA THR A 202 -3.38 20.39 -3.78
C THR A 202 -3.59 20.15 -5.28
N LEU A 203 -4.85 20.05 -5.73
CA LEU A 203 -5.18 19.88 -7.15
C LEU A 203 -4.66 21.05 -8.01
N ASN A 204 -4.77 22.28 -7.51
CA ASN A 204 -4.21 23.45 -8.21
C ASN A 204 -2.67 23.40 -8.32
N ILE A 205 -1.99 22.93 -7.27
CA ILE A 205 -0.54 22.71 -7.29
C ILE A 205 -0.17 21.62 -8.30
N GLU A 206 -0.92 20.51 -8.33
CA GLU A 206 -0.73 19.43 -9.30
C GLU A 206 -0.74 20.00 -10.72
N VAL A 207 -1.85 20.64 -11.11
CA VAL A 207 -2.07 21.19 -12.46
C VAL A 207 -1.07 22.28 -12.83
N SER A 208 -0.78 23.22 -11.92
CA SER A 208 0.16 24.30 -12.21
C SER A 208 1.60 23.80 -12.39
N SER A 209 2.02 22.78 -11.65
CA SER A 209 3.38 22.22 -11.71
C SER A 209 3.66 21.52 -13.04
N VAL A 210 2.76 20.66 -13.47
CA VAL A 210 2.85 19.96 -14.77
C VAL A 210 2.71 20.92 -15.95
N LEU A 211 1.87 21.96 -15.85
CA LEU A 211 1.77 23.00 -16.88
C LEU A 211 3.07 23.83 -16.98
N ALA A 212 3.72 24.11 -15.86
CA ALA A 212 5.01 24.78 -15.86
C ALA A 212 6.08 23.91 -16.55
N ALA A 213 6.10 22.60 -16.27
CA ALA A 213 7.01 21.66 -16.91
C ALA A 213 6.73 21.50 -18.42
N ALA A 214 5.46 21.53 -18.84
CA ALA A 214 5.09 21.46 -20.25
C ALA A 214 5.69 22.59 -21.11
N LYS A 215 5.99 23.76 -20.51
CA LYS A 215 6.65 24.89 -21.19
C LYS A 215 8.12 24.62 -21.54
N LEU A 216 8.71 23.54 -21.02
CA LEU A 216 10.06 23.11 -21.40
C LEU A 216 10.09 22.46 -22.79
N LEU A 217 8.93 22.16 -23.37
CA LEU A 217 8.77 21.61 -24.71
C LEU A 217 8.17 22.64 -25.68
N PRO A 218 8.42 22.48 -26.99
CA PRO A 218 7.83 23.33 -28.02
C PRO A 218 6.29 23.36 -27.98
N SER A 219 5.69 24.52 -28.25
CA SER A 219 4.24 24.75 -28.17
C SER A 219 3.44 24.10 -29.30
N ASP A 220 4.08 23.66 -30.37
CA ASP A 220 3.47 22.90 -31.46
C ASP A 220 3.29 21.41 -31.12
N ARG A 221 3.93 20.93 -30.05
CA ARG A 221 3.81 19.54 -29.63
C ARG A 221 2.56 19.31 -28.80
N ARG A 222 1.78 18.31 -29.19
CA ARG A 222 0.64 17.85 -28.40
C ARG A 222 1.12 17.06 -27.18
N LEU A 223 0.71 17.45 -25.99
CA LEU A 223 1.14 16.85 -24.72
C LEU A 223 -0.05 16.40 -23.89
N ILE A 224 0.11 15.28 -23.19
CA ILE A 224 -0.81 14.87 -22.12
C ILE A 224 -0.26 15.31 -20.77
N ILE A 225 -1.12 15.92 -19.99
CA ILE A 225 -0.85 16.24 -18.60
C ILE A 225 -1.77 15.39 -17.74
N SER A 226 -1.19 14.51 -16.93
CA SER A 226 -1.93 13.58 -16.10
C SER A 226 -1.72 13.91 -14.64
N VAL A 227 -2.81 14.24 -13.94
CA VAL A 227 -2.80 14.63 -12.52
C VAL A 227 -3.83 13.84 -11.74
N GLY A 228 -3.68 13.78 -10.42
CA GLY A 228 -4.75 13.34 -9.55
C GLY A 228 -4.35 12.30 -8.52
N SER A 229 -5.24 12.18 -7.56
CA SER A 229 -5.29 11.19 -6.50
C SER A 229 -6.75 11.04 -6.14
N THR A 230 -7.14 9.98 -5.42
CA THR A 230 -8.55 9.86 -5.02
C THR A 230 -9.06 11.09 -4.23
N PRO A 231 -8.29 11.67 -3.28
CA PRO A 231 -8.72 12.91 -2.64
C PRO A 231 -8.89 14.08 -3.62
N THR A 232 -7.93 14.31 -4.52
CA THR A 232 -8.04 15.44 -5.47
C THR A 232 -9.08 15.20 -6.58
N ALA A 233 -9.42 13.94 -6.87
CA ALA A 233 -10.51 13.57 -7.76
C ALA A 233 -11.89 13.94 -7.21
N HIS A 234 -12.09 13.86 -5.89
CA HIS A 234 -13.34 14.25 -5.21
C HIS A 234 -13.59 15.76 -5.17
N VAL A 235 -12.65 16.56 -5.67
CA VAL A 235 -12.79 18.02 -5.81
C VAL A 235 -12.48 18.48 -7.22
N VAL A 236 -12.41 17.56 -8.20
CA VAL A 236 -12.01 17.90 -9.57
C VAL A 236 -12.95 18.93 -10.20
N GLU A 237 -14.24 18.90 -9.84
CA GLU A 237 -15.27 19.84 -10.29
C GLU A 237 -14.97 21.29 -9.92
N SER A 238 -14.09 21.54 -8.94
CA SER A 238 -13.65 22.89 -8.58
C SER A 238 -12.60 23.47 -9.53
N LEU A 239 -12.05 22.65 -10.44
CA LEU A 239 -10.96 23.05 -11.32
C LEU A 239 -11.43 24.12 -12.32
N LYS A 240 -10.71 25.25 -12.37
CA LYS A 240 -11.00 26.38 -13.27
C LYS A 240 -9.91 26.63 -14.31
N ALA A 241 -9.08 25.61 -14.59
CA ALA A 241 -7.88 25.79 -15.38
C ALA A 241 -8.20 25.81 -16.88
N SER A 242 -7.77 26.87 -17.58
CA SER A 242 -7.75 26.89 -19.05
C SER A 242 -6.48 26.20 -19.54
N MET A 243 -6.62 25.20 -20.39
CA MET A 243 -5.48 24.52 -21.00
C MET A 243 -5.06 25.23 -22.30
N PRO A 244 -3.74 25.30 -22.59
CA PRO A 244 -3.26 25.61 -23.94
C PRO A 244 -3.84 24.63 -24.97
N GLU A 245 -4.04 25.05 -26.21
CA GLU A 245 -4.65 24.22 -27.27
C GLU A 245 -3.88 22.91 -27.54
N ASN A 246 -2.56 22.92 -27.34
CA ASN A 246 -1.69 21.76 -27.54
C ASN A 246 -1.64 20.82 -26.31
N VAL A 247 -2.36 21.12 -25.22
CA VAL A 247 -2.32 20.35 -23.97
C VAL A 247 -3.66 19.67 -23.71
N ILE A 248 -3.64 18.36 -23.52
CA ILE A 248 -4.76 17.59 -23.01
C ILE A 248 -4.55 17.37 -21.51
N LEU A 249 -5.49 17.83 -20.70
CA LEU A 249 -5.54 17.47 -19.28
C LEU A 249 -6.33 16.17 -19.11
N GLU A 250 -5.77 15.24 -18.34
CA GLU A 250 -6.50 14.07 -17.86
C GLU A 250 -6.38 13.94 -16.33
N LEU A 251 -7.44 13.43 -15.72
CA LEU A 251 -7.47 13.02 -14.32
C LEU A 251 -7.12 11.54 -14.20
N HIS A 252 -6.39 11.15 -13.16
CA HIS A 252 -6.24 9.76 -12.76
C HIS A 252 -6.58 9.53 -11.28
N ALA A 253 -7.37 8.48 -11.02
CA ALA A 253 -7.72 8.03 -9.68
C ALA A 253 -8.02 6.51 -9.72
N GLY A 254 -7.89 5.85 -8.57
CA GLY A 254 -8.09 4.39 -8.48
C GLY A 254 -8.94 3.92 -7.32
N ASN A 255 -8.83 4.56 -6.16
CA ASN A 255 -9.61 4.16 -4.97
C ASN A 255 -11.03 4.75 -4.98
N PHE A 256 -11.32 5.75 -5.81
CA PHE A 256 -12.61 6.45 -5.82
C PHE A 256 -13.86 5.55 -5.95
N PRO A 257 -13.86 4.38 -6.64
CA PRO A 257 -15.04 3.53 -6.66
C PRO A 257 -15.32 2.92 -5.29
N CYS A 258 -14.26 2.61 -4.54
CA CYS A 258 -14.34 1.91 -3.26
C CYS A 258 -14.47 2.87 -2.08
N ASN A 259 -13.62 3.91 -2.05
CA ASN A 259 -13.27 4.64 -0.84
C ASN A 259 -12.87 3.68 0.31
N ASP A 260 -12.58 4.24 1.47
CA ASP A 260 -12.22 3.54 2.70
C ASP A 260 -12.13 4.55 3.85
N LEU A 261 -11.80 4.11 5.06
CA LEU A 261 -11.69 5.01 6.20
C LEU A 261 -10.58 6.06 6.03
N GLN A 262 -9.52 5.79 5.24
CA GLN A 262 -8.55 6.83 4.88
C GLN A 262 -9.20 7.91 4.00
N GLN A 263 -10.04 7.55 3.02
CA GLN A 263 -10.80 8.54 2.25
C GLN A 263 -11.81 9.30 3.12
N VAL A 264 -12.54 8.61 4.00
CA VAL A 264 -13.48 9.29 4.93
C VAL A 264 -12.72 10.26 5.84
N SER A 265 -11.50 9.91 6.27
CA SER A 265 -10.64 10.78 7.10
C SER A 265 -10.29 12.11 6.44
N THR A 266 -10.38 12.21 5.11
CA THR A 266 -10.12 13.47 4.40
C THR A 266 -11.24 14.50 4.54
N GLY A 267 -12.43 14.07 4.96
CA GLY A 267 -13.62 14.91 5.00
C GLY A 267 -14.27 15.16 3.62
N LEU A 268 -13.80 14.47 2.57
CA LEU A 268 -14.32 14.61 1.20
C LEU A 268 -15.46 13.64 0.88
N VAL A 269 -15.49 12.51 1.59
CA VAL A 269 -16.52 11.48 1.44
C VAL A 269 -17.07 11.07 2.81
N THR A 270 -18.29 10.55 2.81
CA THR A 270 -18.98 10.05 3.99
C THR A 270 -18.82 8.53 4.14
N GLU A 271 -19.12 7.99 5.33
CA GLU A 271 -19.01 6.54 5.57
C GLU A 271 -19.88 5.69 4.63
N SER A 272 -21.02 6.22 4.19
CA SER A 272 -21.94 5.54 3.25
C SER A 272 -21.42 5.46 1.81
N GLN A 273 -20.35 6.17 1.48
CA GLN A 273 -19.69 6.11 0.17
C GLN A 273 -18.59 5.04 0.11
N GLN A 274 -18.41 4.25 1.18
CA GLN A 274 -17.51 3.10 1.18
C GLN A 274 -18.20 1.89 0.58
N ALA A 275 -17.70 1.41 -0.56
CA ALA A 275 -18.27 0.26 -1.26
C ALA A 275 -17.64 -1.08 -0.82
N VAL A 276 -16.59 -1.08 0.00
CA VAL A 276 -15.87 -2.29 0.38
C VAL A 276 -15.88 -2.47 1.90
N SER A 277 -16.21 -3.69 2.34
CA SER A 277 -16.14 -4.13 3.73
C SER A 277 -15.56 -5.54 3.81
N VAL A 278 -15.13 -5.95 5.01
CA VAL A 278 -14.77 -7.33 5.31
C VAL A 278 -15.81 -7.91 6.26
N ALA A 279 -16.53 -8.93 5.80
CA ALA A 279 -17.39 -9.74 6.64
C ALA A 279 -16.55 -10.65 7.54
N ALA A 280 -16.82 -10.63 8.84
CA ALA A 280 -16.15 -11.42 9.87
C ALA A 280 -17.19 -12.06 10.80
N GLU A 281 -16.74 -13.01 11.63
CA GLU A 281 -17.55 -13.67 12.65
C GLU A 281 -16.93 -13.46 14.02
N VAL A 282 -17.78 -13.14 15.00
CA VAL A 282 -17.39 -13.05 16.41
C VAL A 282 -17.13 -14.46 16.93
N CYS A 283 -15.87 -14.80 17.19
CA CYS A 283 -15.50 -16.11 17.72
C CYS A 283 -15.62 -16.17 19.25
N SER A 284 -15.36 -15.06 19.94
CA SER A 284 -15.40 -14.98 21.40
C SER A 284 -15.80 -13.58 21.87
N VAL A 285 -16.42 -13.50 23.04
CA VAL A 285 -16.76 -12.24 23.74
C VAL A 285 -16.14 -12.28 25.14
N TYR A 286 -15.48 -11.19 25.53
CA TYR A 286 -14.74 -11.04 26.79
C TYR A 286 -15.27 -9.82 27.58
N PRO A 287 -16.37 -9.97 28.35
CA PRO A 287 -16.97 -8.86 29.09
C PRO A 287 -16.02 -8.19 30.10
N GLU A 288 -15.13 -8.96 30.73
CA GLU A 288 -14.18 -8.47 31.72
C GLU A 288 -13.13 -7.50 31.16
N ARG A 289 -12.94 -7.50 29.84
CA ARG A 289 -12.06 -6.55 29.13
C ARG A 289 -12.81 -5.67 28.13
N ASN A 290 -14.13 -5.84 28.01
CA ASN A 290 -14.98 -5.17 27.03
C ASN A 290 -14.53 -5.36 25.57
N GLU A 291 -14.20 -6.61 25.21
CA GLU A 291 -13.60 -6.95 23.92
C GLU A 291 -14.34 -8.11 23.23
N ALA A 292 -14.48 -8.05 21.91
CA ALA A 292 -14.93 -9.18 21.09
C ALA A 292 -13.82 -9.60 20.12
N LEU A 293 -13.59 -10.90 19.98
CA LEU A 293 -12.61 -11.44 19.03
C LEU A 293 -13.34 -11.86 17.75
N VAL A 294 -12.79 -11.44 16.60
CA VAL A 294 -13.31 -11.79 15.28
C VAL A 294 -12.27 -12.56 14.46
N ASN A 295 -12.71 -13.42 13.55
CA ASN A 295 -11.86 -14.17 12.62
C ASN A 295 -11.37 -13.34 11.41
N ALA A 296 -11.11 -12.06 11.61
CA ALA A 296 -10.51 -11.18 10.61
C ALA A 296 -9.30 -10.47 11.22
N GLY A 297 -8.11 -10.88 10.81
CA GLY A 297 -6.83 -10.33 11.27
C GLY A 297 -6.11 -9.50 10.21
N VAL A 298 -4.80 -9.35 10.39
CA VAL A 298 -3.90 -8.62 9.47
C VAL A 298 -4.02 -9.11 8.03
N ILE A 299 -4.18 -10.42 7.82
CA ILE A 299 -4.25 -10.94 6.44
C ILE A 299 -5.55 -10.59 5.73
N ALA A 300 -6.61 -10.24 6.46
CA ALA A 300 -7.88 -9.81 5.87
C ALA A 300 -8.00 -8.28 5.77
N LEU A 301 -7.38 -7.55 6.71
CA LEU A 301 -7.65 -6.12 6.90
C LEU A 301 -6.41 -5.22 6.77
N SER A 302 -5.21 -5.81 6.69
CA SER A 302 -3.91 -5.14 6.77
C SER A 302 -3.60 -4.48 8.13
N ARG A 303 -2.54 -3.67 8.21
CA ARG A 303 -2.20 -2.81 9.36
C ARG A 303 -2.11 -1.33 8.98
N GLU A 304 -2.86 -0.95 7.96
CA GLU A 304 -2.91 0.43 7.52
C GLU A 304 -3.57 1.31 8.59
N ALA A 305 -3.07 2.54 8.75
CA ALA A 305 -3.61 3.51 9.70
C ALA A 305 -4.60 4.47 9.00
N SER A 306 -5.49 5.09 9.76
CA SER A 306 -6.35 6.19 9.32
C SER A 306 -6.44 7.25 10.43
N ALA A 307 -7.24 8.32 10.24
CA ALA A 307 -7.49 9.27 11.33
C ALA A 307 -8.41 8.69 12.42
N PHE A 308 -9.09 7.57 12.11
CA PHE A 308 -9.88 6.84 13.08
C PHE A 308 -8.99 5.92 13.92
N SER A 309 -9.33 5.78 15.20
CA SER A 309 -8.60 4.88 16.09
C SER A 309 -8.76 3.42 15.66
N GLY A 310 -7.64 2.69 15.64
CA GLY A 310 -7.62 1.26 15.32
C GLY A 310 -7.41 0.97 13.83
N PHE A 311 -7.71 -0.26 13.44
CA PHE A 311 -7.39 -0.83 12.12
C PHE A 311 -8.61 -1.05 11.23
N GLY A 312 -9.77 -0.57 11.65
CA GLY A 312 -11.05 -0.70 10.97
C GLY A 312 -12.20 -0.40 11.93
N ARG A 313 -13.42 -0.25 11.40
CA ARG A 313 -14.63 0.11 12.17
C ARG A 313 -15.79 -0.80 11.81
N VAL A 314 -16.61 -1.13 12.80
CA VAL A 314 -17.78 -2.00 12.59
C VAL A 314 -18.88 -1.21 11.87
N VAL A 315 -19.37 -1.74 10.76
CA VAL A 315 -20.47 -1.16 9.98
C VAL A 315 -21.74 -1.11 10.84
N GLY A 316 -22.42 0.03 10.86
CA GLY A 316 -23.63 0.25 11.66
C GLY A 316 -23.42 0.33 13.18
N SER A 317 -22.21 0.06 13.66
CA SER A 317 -21.80 0.23 15.06
C SER A 317 -20.49 1.01 15.16
N PRO A 318 -20.46 2.27 14.70
CA PRO A 318 -19.24 3.08 14.55
C PRO A 318 -18.45 3.31 15.85
N SER A 319 -19.09 3.10 17.01
CA SER A 319 -18.47 3.13 18.34
C SER A 319 -17.46 2.00 18.56
N TRP A 320 -17.53 0.94 17.76
CA TRP A 320 -16.66 -0.23 17.84
C TRP A 320 -15.64 -0.24 16.71
N GLY A 321 -14.37 -0.43 17.08
CA GLY A 321 -13.26 -0.48 16.14
C GLY A 321 -12.31 -1.63 16.44
N LEU A 322 -11.50 -2.00 15.44
CA LEU A 322 -10.43 -2.99 15.60
C LEU A 322 -9.26 -2.36 16.36
N VAL A 323 -9.22 -2.57 17.67
CA VAL A 323 -8.19 -1.98 18.53
C VAL A 323 -6.88 -2.76 18.49
N ARG A 324 -6.93 -4.06 18.15
CA ARG A 324 -5.75 -4.93 18.03
C ARG A 324 -5.92 -5.94 16.89
N LEU A 325 -4.81 -6.24 16.21
CA LEU A 325 -4.76 -7.24 15.14
C LEU A 325 -3.58 -8.21 15.32
N SER A 326 -3.90 -9.50 15.29
CA SER A 326 -2.98 -10.62 15.03
C SER A 326 -3.17 -11.09 13.58
N GLN A 327 -2.38 -12.07 13.14
CA GLN A 327 -2.43 -12.55 11.75
C GLN A 327 -3.86 -12.90 11.28
N GLU A 328 -4.55 -13.78 12.01
CA GLU A 328 -5.90 -14.28 11.68
C GLU A 328 -7.03 -13.64 12.50
N HIS A 329 -6.68 -12.95 13.59
CA HIS A 329 -7.65 -12.51 14.59
C HIS A 329 -7.63 -11.01 14.77
N GLY A 330 -8.82 -10.43 14.91
CA GLY A 330 -9.02 -9.04 15.29
C GLY A 330 -9.71 -8.92 16.63
N ILE A 331 -9.39 -7.88 17.38
CA ILE A 331 -10.08 -7.54 18.63
C ILE A 331 -10.87 -6.25 18.39
N LEU A 332 -12.18 -6.37 18.50
CA LEU A 332 -13.10 -5.25 18.57
C LEU A 332 -13.11 -4.69 19.99
N GLY A 333 -13.01 -3.36 20.08
CA GLY A 333 -13.09 -2.63 21.32
C GLY A 333 -13.76 -1.28 21.12
N THR A 334 -14.18 -0.65 22.20
CA THR A 334 -14.80 0.68 22.21
C THR A 334 -14.28 1.52 23.36
N SER A 335 -14.18 2.82 23.16
CA SER A 335 -13.95 3.82 24.21
C SER A 335 -15.25 4.46 24.72
N GLU A 336 -16.41 4.12 24.16
CA GLU A 336 -17.67 4.85 24.36
C GLU A 336 -18.57 4.28 25.46
N GLY A 337 -18.02 3.56 26.44
CA GLY A 337 -18.77 3.07 27.62
C GLY A 337 -19.88 2.04 27.34
N ARG A 338 -20.06 1.63 26.08
CA ARG A 338 -20.92 0.50 25.69
C ARG A 338 -20.31 -0.82 26.18
N LYS A 339 -21.16 -1.77 26.52
CA LYS A 339 -20.72 -3.09 26.94
C LYS A 339 -20.75 -4.08 25.78
N VAL A 340 -19.71 -4.89 25.69
CA VAL A 340 -19.50 -5.83 24.58
C VAL A 340 -20.60 -6.90 24.52
N ASP A 341 -21.13 -7.33 25.67
CA ASP A 341 -22.17 -8.36 25.78
C ASP A 341 -23.57 -7.85 25.37
N ASP A 342 -23.78 -6.54 25.36
CA ASP A 342 -24.98 -5.92 24.82
C ASP A 342 -24.97 -5.89 23.27
N ASP A 343 -23.77 -5.80 22.67
CA ASP A 343 -23.59 -5.53 21.25
C ASP A 343 -23.15 -6.74 20.41
N PHE A 344 -22.48 -7.71 21.05
CA PHE A 344 -21.91 -8.88 20.38
C PHE A 344 -22.24 -10.21 21.06
N LYS A 345 -22.48 -11.22 20.23
CA LYS A 345 -22.61 -12.63 20.63
C LYS A 345 -21.68 -13.51 19.81
N VAL A 346 -21.22 -14.62 20.39
CA VAL A 346 -20.45 -15.63 19.63
C VAL A 346 -21.30 -16.15 18.46
N GLY A 347 -20.69 -16.25 17.29
CA GLY A 347 -21.34 -16.62 16.02
C GLY A 347 -22.01 -15.46 15.28
N GLN A 348 -22.08 -14.26 15.88
CA GLN A 348 -22.59 -13.08 15.20
C GLN A 348 -21.68 -12.69 14.05
N ARG A 349 -22.25 -12.48 12.86
CA ARG A 349 -21.51 -11.86 11.76
C ARG A 349 -21.40 -10.36 12.00
N VAL A 350 -20.32 -9.78 11.53
CA VAL A 350 -20.08 -8.34 11.55
C VAL A 350 -19.43 -7.95 10.24
N GLU A 351 -19.66 -6.73 9.80
CA GLU A 351 -18.90 -6.14 8.70
C GLU A 351 -17.97 -5.08 9.25
N ILE A 352 -16.79 -4.98 8.63
CA ILE A 352 -15.73 -4.08 9.05
C ILE A 352 -15.31 -3.24 7.86
N TRP A 353 -15.45 -1.92 7.97
CA TRP A 353 -14.78 -1.00 7.05
C TRP A 353 -13.28 -1.06 7.32
N CYS A 354 -12.51 -1.34 6.27
CA CYS A 354 -11.05 -1.36 6.33
C CYS A 354 -10.48 0.06 6.26
N ASN A 355 -9.28 0.24 6.80
CA ASN A 355 -8.58 1.52 6.69
C ASN A 355 -8.14 1.83 5.25
N HIS A 356 -7.77 0.82 4.47
CA HIS A 356 -7.24 0.99 3.12
C HIS A 356 -7.72 -0.17 2.22
N SER A 357 -8.66 0.14 1.32
CA SER A 357 -9.32 -0.86 0.47
C SER A 357 -8.33 -1.58 -0.45
N CYS A 358 -7.35 -0.88 -1.04
CA CYS A 358 -6.42 -1.46 -2.00
C CYS A 358 -5.60 -2.62 -1.43
N ILE A 359 -5.14 -2.49 -0.18
CA ILE A 359 -4.32 -3.50 0.48
C ILE A 359 -5.20 -4.63 1.04
N ALA A 360 -6.37 -4.29 1.59
CA ALA A 360 -7.34 -5.30 2.04
C ALA A 360 -7.79 -6.19 0.88
N ALA A 361 -8.22 -5.59 -0.25
CA ALA A 361 -8.70 -6.31 -1.43
C ALA A 361 -7.63 -7.24 -2.02
N ALA A 362 -6.36 -6.81 -2.04
CA ALA A 362 -5.24 -7.62 -2.55
C ALA A 362 -5.02 -8.95 -1.80
N ALA A 363 -5.59 -9.11 -0.60
CA ALA A 363 -5.49 -10.34 0.17
C ALA A 363 -6.59 -11.37 -0.15
N PHE A 364 -7.60 -11.00 -0.95
CA PHE A 364 -8.70 -11.89 -1.30
C PHE A 364 -8.65 -12.29 -2.77
N HIS A 365 -8.96 -13.55 -3.04
CA HIS A 365 -9.06 -14.08 -4.40
C HIS A 365 -10.47 -13.97 -5.00
N VAL A 366 -11.49 -13.81 -4.14
CA VAL A 366 -12.90 -13.70 -4.53
C VAL A 366 -13.50 -12.51 -3.79
N TYR A 367 -14.23 -11.68 -4.52
CA TYR A 367 -15.02 -10.59 -3.96
C TYR A 367 -16.50 -10.96 -4.07
N TYR A 368 -17.23 -10.90 -2.96
CA TYR A 368 -18.67 -11.16 -2.95
C TYR A 368 -19.40 -9.85 -3.21
N VAL A 369 -20.01 -9.74 -4.40
CA VAL A 369 -20.67 -8.53 -4.86
C VAL A 369 -22.15 -8.57 -4.45
N VAL A 370 -22.65 -7.48 -3.86
CA VAL A 370 -24.03 -7.35 -3.40
C VAL A 370 -24.73 -6.20 -4.13
N ASP A 371 -26.00 -6.40 -4.47
CA ASP A 371 -26.80 -5.55 -5.35
C ASP A 371 -27.79 -4.62 -4.61
N GLU A 372 -28.02 -4.83 -3.32
CA GLU A 372 -28.81 -3.95 -2.47
C GLU A 372 -27.91 -3.12 -1.53
N GLU A 373 -28.35 -1.89 -1.19
CA GLU A 373 -27.77 -1.12 -0.07
C GLU A 373 -28.15 -1.77 1.26
N VAL A 374 -27.58 -2.94 1.53
CA VAL A 374 -27.88 -3.73 2.73
C VAL A 374 -26.58 -4.00 3.45
N SER A 375 -26.42 -3.40 4.63
CA SER A 375 -25.41 -3.83 5.57
C SER A 375 -25.93 -4.98 6.44
N TYR A 376 -25.04 -5.78 7.00
CA TYR A 376 -25.37 -6.77 8.00
C TYR A 376 -26.06 -6.13 9.22
N ALA A 377 -25.73 -4.89 9.56
CA ALA A 377 -26.42 -4.16 10.62
C ALA A 377 -27.91 -3.95 10.26
N ASP A 378 -28.24 -3.66 9.00
CA ASP A 378 -29.63 -3.54 8.54
C ASP A 378 -30.36 -4.89 8.56
N ILE A 379 -29.68 -5.98 8.20
CA ILE A 379 -30.23 -7.34 8.28
C ILE A 379 -30.46 -7.74 9.75
N ALA A 380 -29.48 -7.51 10.61
CA ALA A 380 -29.54 -7.82 12.04
C ALA A 380 -30.60 -6.99 12.77
N ALA A 381 -30.76 -5.71 12.40
CA ALA A 381 -31.79 -4.82 12.94
C ALA A 381 -33.21 -5.21 12.50
N LYS A 382 -33.37 -5.81 11.31
CA LYS A 382 -34.66 -6.37 10.86
C LYS A 382 -35.08 -7.62 11.66
N GLY A 383 -34.12 -8.26 12.33
CA GLY A 383 -34.30 -9.50 13.10
C GLY A 383 -34.69 -10.69 12.21
N PRO A 384 -34.56 -11.94 12.67
CA PRO A 384 -35.12 -13.06 11.95
C PRO A 384 -36.65 -13.00 12.06
N LYS A 385 -37.33 -12.51 11.02
CA LYS A 385 -38.75 -12.79 10.82
C LYS A 385 -38.85 -14.02 9.95
N GLN A 386 -39.01 -15.19 10.56
CA GLN A 386 -39.59 -16.32 9.84
C GLN A 386 -41.10 -16.16 9.84
N SER A 387 -41.67 -15.95 8.65
CA SER A 387 -43.10 -16.11 8.44
C SER A 387 -43.43 -17.58 8.09
N PRO A 388 -44.64 -18.08 8.36
CA PRO A 388 -45.04 -19.45 7.99
C PRO A 388 -44.99 -19.74 6.47
N GLU A 389 -44.93 -18.71 5.63
CA GLU A 389 -44.78 -18.82 4.18
C GLU A 389 -43.32 -19.06 3.76
N ASP A 390 -42.32 -18.70 4.58
CA ASP A 390 -40.89 -18.99 4.34
C ASP A 390 -40.53 -20.49 4.51
N ALA A 391 -41.49 -21.32 4.91
CA ALA A 391 -41.38 -22.78 4.98
C ALA A 391 -41.88 -23.50 3.71
N ALA A 392 -42.39 -22.78 2.71
CA ALA A 392 -42.85 -23.34 1.44
C ALA A 392 -42.04 -22.78 0.25
N ALA A 393 -41.60 -23.66 -0.65
CA ALA A 393 -40.74 -23.29 -1.77
C ALA A 393 -41.43 -22.31 -2.75
N PRO A 394 -40.83 -21.14 -3.07
CA PRO A 394 -41.28 -20.33 -4.19
C PRO A 394 -40.77 -20.91 -5.52
N GLN A 395 -41.64 -20.95 -6.53
CA GLN A 395 -41.25 -21.12 -7.94
C GLN A 395 -40.61 -19.81 -8.46
N PRO A 396 -39.56 -19.88 -9.29
CA PRO A 396 -38.65 -18.76 -9.51
C PRO A 396 -39.14 -17.75 -10.56
N PRO A 397 -38.97 -16.43 -10.34
CA PRO A 397 -38.71 -15.49 -11.43
C PRO A 397 -37.27 -15.66 -11.93
N GLN A 398 -37.08 -15.61 -13.26
CA GLN A 398 -35.82 -15.84 -13.98
C GLN A 398 -35.20 -14.56 -14.55
N ILE A 399 -33.94 -14.70 -15.03
CA ILE A 399 -33.12 -13.87 -15.95
C ILE A 399 -32.05 -13.01 -15.22
N MET A 400 -30.77 -12.83 -15.63
CA MET A 400 -29.99 -13.20 -16.84
C MET A 400 -28.81 -14.11 -16.50
N THR A 401 -28.55 -15.10 -17.34
CA THR A 401 -27.24 -15.75 -17.49
C THR A 401 -26.33 -14.86 -18.32
N ASP A 402 -25.35 -14.19 -17.72
CA ASP A 402 -24.09 -13.93 -18.42
C ASP A 402 -23.08 -14.96 -17.92
N GLU A 403 -23.07 -16.12 -18.58
CA GLU A 403 -21.90 -16.98 -18.61
C GLU A 403 -20.91 -16.37 -19.59
N SER A 404 -20.14 -15.36 -19.16
CA SER A 404 -18.95 -14.96 -19.89
C SER A 404 -17.71 -15.27 -19.06
N ALA A 405 -16.90 -16.17 -19.61
CA ALA A 405 -15.55 -16.58 -19.20
C ALA A 405 -15.45 -17.53 -17.99
N SER A 406 -15.50 -18.82 -18.35
CA SER A 406 -14.79 -19.92 -17.69
C SER A 406 -13.45 -19.50 -17.08
N THR A 407 -13.33 -19.61 -15.75
CA THR A 407 -12.05 -19.70 -15.03
C THR A 407 -11.66 -21.16 -14.78
N ALA A 408 -11.91 -22.05 -15.76
CA ALA A 408 -11.40 -23.41 -15.71
C ALA A 408 -10.06 -23.50 -16.47
N SER A 409 -9.07 -24.05 -15.75
CA SER A 409 -7.74 -24.48 -16.18
C SER A 409 -6.61 -23.48 -16.01
N LEU A 410 -6.02 -23.48 -14.81
CA LEU A 410 -4.56 -23.43 -14.61
C LEU A 410 -4.26 -24.05 -13.22
N VAL A 411 -4.59 -25.33 -13.07
CA VAL A 411 -3.91 -26.17 -12.09
C VAL A 411 -2.74 -26.79 -12.84
N ASP A 412 -1.54 -26.36 -12.48
CA ASP A 412 -0.29 -26.93 -12.90
C ASP A 412 -0.19 -28.34 -12.25
N VAL A 413 -0.40 -29.40 -13.03
CA VAL A 413 -0.23 -30.79 -12.58
C VAL A 413 1.02 -31.36 -13.25
N ASP A 414 2.18 -30.87 -12.85
CA ASP A 414 3.43 -31.61 -12.97
C ASP A 414 3.76 -32.20 -11.59
N MET A 415 3.09 -33.31 -11.23
CA MET A 415 3.59 -34.21 -10.18
C MET A 415 4.54 -35.22 -10.83
N PRO A 416 5.83 -35.25 -10.48
CA PRO A 416 6.71 -36.30 -10.96
C PRO A 416 6.34 -37.64 -10.29
N SER A 417 6.48 -38.70 -11.10
CA SER A 417 6.15 -40.09 -10.80
C SER A 417 6.87 -40.67 -9.58
N VAL A 418 6.17 -41.55 -8.86
CA VAL A 418 6.64 -42.41 -7.76
C VAL A 418 8.07 -42.94 -8.01
N HIS A 419 8.99 -42.55 -7.12
CA HIS A 419 10.37 -43.03 -7.13
C HIS A 419 10.45 -44.51 -6.75
N THR A 420 10.98 -45.35 -7.64
CA THR A 420 11.45 -46.70 -7.29
C THR A 420 12.74 -46.58 -6.48
N VAL A 421 12.75 -47.15 -5.28
CA VAL A 421 13.89 -47.12 -4.35
C VAL A 421 15.00 -48.06 -4.86
N PRO A 422 16.26 -47.59 -4.98
CA PRO A 422 17.42 -48.43 -5.33
C PRO A 422 17.67 -49.56 -4.32
N ASN A 423 18.19 -50.72 -4.76
CA ASN A 423 18.41 -51.89 -3.90
C ASN A 423 19.49 -51.70 -2.82
N ASP A 424 20.27 -50.62 -2.87
CA ASP A 424 21.31 -50.24 -1.90
C ASP A 424 20.81 -49.24 -0.84
N PHE A 425 19.52 -48.90 -0.83
CA PHE A 425 18.92 -47.92 0.10
C PHE A 425 19.23 -48.19 1.58
N LEU A 426 19.32 -49.44 2.00
CA LEU A 426 19.65 -49.80 3.39
C LEU A 426 21.13 -49.56 3.75
N GLU A 427 22.00 -49.39 2.77
CA GLU A 427 23.45 -49.16 2.97
C GLU A 427 23.84 -47.68 2.85
N GLN A 428 22.91 -46.80 2.44
CA GLN A 428 23.17 -45.36 2.33
C GLN A 428 23.24 -44.70 3.72
N GLU A 429 24.23 -43.84 3.94
CA GLU A 429 24.41 -43.09 5.20
C GLU A 429 23.27 -42.09 5.46
N ILE A 430 22.57 -41.65 4.41
CA ILE A 430 21.43 -40.73 4.48
C ILE A 430 20.28 -41.32 3.68
N GLN A 431 19.27 -41.84 4.36
CA GLN A 431 18.18 -42.61 3.75
C GLN A 431 16.92 -41.78 3.53
N THR A 432 16.84 -40.58 4.10
CA THR A 432 15.65 -39.72 3.97
C THR A 432 16.07 -38.27 3.74
N GLU A 433 15.27 -37.55 2.96
CA GLU A 433 15.44 -36.11 2.73
C GLU A 433 15.38 -35.33 4.06
N THR A 434 14.61 -35.82 5.03
CA THR A 434 14.54 -35.24 6.38
C THR A 434 15.84 -35.43 7.17
N GLN A 435 16.56 -36.55 7.00
CA GLN A 435 17.90 -36.72 7.56
C GLN A 435 18.92 -35.81 6.88
N ALA A 436 18.87 -35.69 5.56
CA ALA A 436 19.74 -34.78 4.80
C ALA A 436 19.57 -33.33 5.28
N ALA A 437 18.32 -32.86 5.35
CA ALA A 437 17.98 -31.51 5.82
C ALA A 437 18.42 -31.27 7.27
N ARG A 438 18.35 -32.28 8.15
CA ARG A 438 18.82 -32.16 9.53
C ARG A 438 20.34 -32.02 9.61
N ILE A 439 21.09 -32.75 8.79
CA ILE A 439 22.56 -32.66 8.74
C ILE A 439 22.98 -31.30 8.18
N GLU A 440 22.33 -30.80 7.12
CA GLU A 440 22.56 -29.45 6.59
C GLU A 440 22.31 -28.37 7.64
N LEU A 441 21.19 -28.45 8.37
CA LEU A 441 20.88 -27.50 9.46
C LEU A 441 21.91 -27.57 10.60
N GLU A 442 22.41 -28.76 10.94
CA GLU A 442 23.46 -28.92 11.95
C GLU A 442 24.83 -28.39 11.47
N GLU A 443 25.14 -28.49 10.17
CA GLU A 443 26.33 -27.87 9.57
C GLU A 443 26.22 -26.35 9.50
N GLU A 444 25.07 -25.82 9.09
CA GLU A 444 24.79 -24.38 9.08
C GLU A 444 24.89 -23.80 10.49
N ALA A 445 24.32 -24.46 11.50
CA ALA A 445 24.45 -24.05 12.90
C ALA A 445 25.91 -24.06 13.38
N LYS A 446 26.73 -25.03 12.95
CA LYS A 446 28.18 -25.05 13.23
C LYS A 446 28.92 -23.92 12.52
N GLN A 447 28.55 -23.59 11.28
CA GLN A 447 29.13 -22.48 10.53
C GLN A 447 28.75 -21.13 11.14
N GLU A 448 27.50 -20.95 11.55
CA GLU A 448 27.06 -19.75 12.27
C GLU A 448 27.77 -19.59 13.61
N LYS A 449 27.95 -20.68 14.36
CA LYS A 449 28.73 -20.66 15.61
C LYS A 449 30.19 -20.24 15.36
N ARG A 450 30.84 -20.77 14.31
CA ARG A 450 32.20 -20.37 13.89
C ARG A 450 32.25 -18.89 13.46
N LYS A 451 31.24 -18.39 12.73
CA LYS A 451 31.12 -16.97 12.35
C LYS A 451 30.95 -16.08 13.59
N ARG A 452 30.15 -16.51 14.57
CA ARG A 452 29.94 -15.79 15.84
C ARG A 452 31.21 -15.74 16.69
N ASP A 453 31.94 -16.85 16.80
CA ASP A 453 33.20 -16.91 17.53
C ASP A 453 34.30 -16.06 16.84
N SER A 454 34.34 -16.07 15.50
CA SER A 454 35.20 -15.18 14.70
C SER A 454 34.85 -13.70 14.88
N ALA A 455 33.56 -13.35 14.89
CA ALA A 455 33.09 -11.99 15.11
C ALA A 455 33.43 -11.51 16.54
N ALA A 456 33.30 -12.38 17.54
CA ALA A 456 33.71 -12.08 18.92
C ALA A 456 35.23 -11.85 19.04
N SER A 457 36.04 -12.63 18.32
CA SER A 457 37.49 -12.42 18.22
C SER A 457 37.85 -11.08 17.56
N LYS A 458 37.18 -10.72 16.46
CA LYS A 458 37.37 -9.43 15.77
C LYS A 458 36.92 -8.26 16.64
N ALA A 459 35.80 -8.38 17.34
CA ALA A 459 35.34 -7.36 18.29
C ALA A 459 36.39 -7.11 19.40
N LYS A 460 36.98 -8.17 19.94
CA LYS A 460 38.03 -8.08 20.97
C LYS A 460 39.33 -7.45 20.46
N GLN A 461 39.70 -7.68 19.19
CA GLN A 461 40.82 -6.98 18.53
C GLN A 461 40.51 -5.50 18.28
N THR A 462 39.26 -5.17 17.94
CA THR A 462 38.82 -3.78 17.68
C THR A 462 38.76 -2.97 18.98
N ASP A 463 38.33 -3.57 20.08
CA ASP A 463 38.38 -2.95 21.42
C ASP A 463 39.82 -2.65 21.85
N ASN A 464 40.76 -3.59 21.67
CA ASN A 464 42.17 -3.35 21.98
C ASN A 464 42.78 -2.22 21.12
N TRP A 465 42.37 -2.12 19.85
CA TRP A 465 42.81 -1.05 18.96
C TRP A 465 42.23 0.32 19.37
N LEU A 466 40.95 0.38 19.75
CA LEU A 466 40.31 1.59 20.27
C LEU A 466 40.96 2.06 21.58
N VAL A 467 41.25 1.15 22.51
CA VAL A 467 41.95 1.47 23.77
C VAL A 467 43.34 2.06 23.50
N GLN A 468 44.08 1.55 22.50
CA GLN A 468 45.38 2.09 22.09
C GLN A 468 45.29 3.46 21.37
N GLN A 469 44.19 3.76 20.69
CA GLN A 469 43.96 5.07 20.08
C GLN A 469 43.54 6.11 21.12
N PHE A 470 42.73 5.74 22.12
CA PHE A 470 42.35 6.62 23.23
C PHE A 470 43.55 7.00 24.12
N SER A 471 44.49 6.08 24.35
CA SER A 471 45.73 6.39 25.10
C SER A 471 46.67 7.36 24.37
N LYS A 472 46.51 7.55 23.05
CA LYS A 472 47.31 8.50 22.25
C LYS A 472 46.70 9.89 22.18
N LEU A 473 45.43 10.05 22.55
CA LEU A 473 44.70 11.32 22.52
C LEU A 473 44.71 12.06 23.87
N SER A 474 45.30 11.47 24.93
CA SER A 474 45.30 12.05 26.28
C SER A 474 46.38 13.09 26.55
N ASP A 475 47.29 13.35 25.61
CA ASP A 475 48.37 14.34 25.80
C ASP A 475 47.90 15.74 25.35
N GLY A 476 47.07 16.37 26.19
CA GLY A 476 46.68 17.77 26.07
C GLY A 476 45.44 18.12 26.89
N GLU A 477 45.54 19.10 27.78
CA GLU A 477 44.45 19.51 28.68
C GLU A 477 43.20 20.05 27.95
N ALA A 478 43.33 20.49 26.68
CA ALA A 478 42.19 20.92 25.86
C ALA A 478 41.49 19.74 25.13
N THR A 479 42.16 18.59 25.01
CA THR A 479 41.66 17.38 24.35
C THR A 479 40.92 16.46 25.34
N GLY A 480 41.32 16.47 26.61
CA GLY A 480 40.75 15.61 27.66
C GLY A 480 39.25 15.82 27.94
N LEU A 481 38.78 17.07 27.95
CA LEU A 481 37.36 17.38 28.23
C LEU A 481 36.44 16.89 27.08
N THR A 482 36.90 17.04 25.85
CA THR A 482 36.17 16.63 24.64
C THR A 482 36.10 15.10 24.54
N VAL A 483 37.20 14.43 24.88
CA VAL A 483 37.28 12.96 24.95
C VAL A 483 36.39 12.41 26.07
N ALA A 484 36.38 13.03 27.26
CA ALA A 484 35.52 12.62 28.36
C ALA A 484 34.01 12.80 28.05
N ASN A 485 33.64 13.89 27.38
CA ASN A 485 32.26 14.12 26.97
C ASN A 485 31.79 13.10 25.91
N LEU A 486 32.66 12.82 24.92
CA LEU A 486 32.38 11.81 23.89
C LEU A 486 32.23 10.41 24.51
N ALA A 487 33.14 10.03 25.41
CA ALA A 487 33.08 8.75 26.12
C ALA A 487 31.78 8.60 26.94
N THR A 488 31.32 9.68 27.58
CA THR A 488 30.08 9.67 28.36
C THR A 488 28.83 9.50 27.48
N VAL A 489 28.75 10.21 26.36
CA VAL A 489 27.61 10.13 25.43
C VAL A 489 27.54 8.74 24.78
N VAL A 490 28.68 8.21 24.33
CA VAL A 490 28.76 6.87 23.73
C VAL A 490 28.38 5.79 24.74
N SER A 491 28.89 5.87 25.97
CA SER A 491 28.59 4.88 27.02
C SER A 491 27.12 4.90 27.44
N LEU A 492 26.54 6.10 27.60
CA LEU A 492 25.12 6.25 27.97
C LEU A 492 24.20 5.81 26.83
N GLY A 493 24.53 6.14 25.58
CA GLY A 493 23.81 5.68 24.41
C GLY A 493 23.82 4.16 24.26
N ALA A 494 24.99 3.52 24.45
CA ALA A 494 25.12 2.07 24.43
C ALA A 494 24.31 1.39 25.54
N PHE A 495 24.34 1.93 26.77
CA PHE A 495 23.57 1.41 27.89
C PHE A 495 22.05 1.50 27.68
N LEU A 496 21.57 2.65 27.19
CA LEU A 496 20.15 2.86 26.89
C LEU A 496 19.71 2.01 25.70
N GLY A 497 20.56 1.83 24.68
CA GLY A 497 20.32 0.92 23.57
C GLY A 497 20.17 -0.53 24.03
N TYR A 498 21.06 -1.01 24.91
CA TYR A 498 20.98 -2.35 25.50
C TYR A 498 19.70 -2.55 26.34
N LYS A 499 19.32 -1.56 27.15
CA LYS A 499 18.07 -1.59 27.93
C LYS A 499 16.83 -1.55 27.03
N GLY A 500 16.85 -0.73 25.97
CA GLY A 500 15.78 -0.65 24.98
C GLY A 500 15.60 -1.97 24.23
N TRP A 501 16.70 -2.61 23.82
CA TRP A 501 16.69 -3.94 23.20
C TRP A 501 16.08 -5.00 24.12
N GLY A 502 16.44 -5.01 25.40
CA GLY A 502 15.85 -5.93 26.38
C GLY A 502 14.36 -5.68 26.67
N LEU A 503 13.85 -4.47 26.47
CA LEU A 503 12.42 -4.16 26.54
C LEU A 503 11.69 -4.57 25.25
N TYR A 504 12.35 -4.45 24.10
CA TYR A 504 11.85 -4.90 22.80
C TYR A 504 11.65 -6.42 22.76
N GLU A 505 12.67 -7.21 23.16
CA GLU A 505 12.57 -8.68 23.22
C GLU A 505 11.43 -9.16 24.14
N LYS A 506 11.08 -8.38 25.16
CA LYS A 506 9.99 -8.69 26.10
C LYS A 506 8.63 -8.14 25.66
N GLY A 507 8.52 -7.52 24.49
CA GLY A 507 7.29 -6.90 23.98
C GLY A 507 6.78 -5.72 24.82
N ARG A 508 7.66 -5.07 25.59
CA ARG A 508 7.33 -4.01 26.55
C ARG A 508 7.94 -2.64 26.19
N LEU A 509 8.45 -2.49 24.98
CA LEU A 509 8.95 -1.21 24.49
C LEU A 509 7.78 -0.34 24.05
N ASP A 510 7.40 0.63 24.88
CA ASP A 510 6.34 1.60 24.59
C ASP A 510 6.92 3.00 24.35
N TRP A 511 6.08 3.92 23.84
CA TRP A 511 6.48 5.30 23.60
C TRP A 511 6.91 6.02 24.87
N LYS A 512 6.41 5.61 26.05
CA LYS A 512 6.83 6.18 27.34
C LYS A 512 8.29 5.82 27.65
N ALA A 513 8.69 4.57 27.48
CA ALA A 513 10.07 4.12 27.65
C ALA A 513 11.03 4.82 26.69
N VAL A 514 10.61 5.02 25.43
CA VAL A 514 11.38 5.80 24.44
C VAL A 514 11.52 7.26 24.88
N SER A 515 10.43 7.90 25.32
CA SER A 515 10.45 9.28 25.83
C SER A 515 11.34 9.44 27.06
N TYR A 516 11.34 8.48 28.00
CA TYR A 516 12.26 8.49 29.15
C TYR A 516 13.72 8.35 28.70
N GLY A 517 14.02 7.48 27.74
CA GLY A 517 15.37 7.32 27.19
C GLY A 517 15.89 8.60 26.53
N VAL A 518 15.06 9.25 25.71
CA VAL A 518 15.38 10.54 25.09
C VAL A 518 15.55 11.65 26.15
N GLY A 519 14.70 11.66 27.18
CA GLY A 519 14.78 12.62 28.29
C GLY A 519 16.07 12.50 29.11
N ILE A 520 16.55 11.27 29.34
CA ILE A 520 17.84 11.01 30.03
C ILE A 520 19.01 11.51 29.18
N LEU A 521 19.01 11.25 27.87
CA LEU A 521 20.04 11.73 26.95
C LEU A 521 20.07 13.26 26.87
N ALA A 522 18.91 13.90 26.73
CA ALA A 522 18.79 15.35 26.68
C ALA A 522 19.28 16.01 27.99
N SER A 523 18.95 15.40 29.14
CA SER A 523 19.38 15.88 30.45
C SER A 523 20.89 15.75 30.66
N ALA A 524 21.49 14.63 30.22
CA ALA A 524 22.94 14.44 30.25
C ALA A 524 23.67 15.45 29.34
N ALA A 525 23.16 15.68 28.13
CA ALA A 525 23.71 16.67 27.20
C ALA A 525 23.60 18.11 27.75
N ALA A 526 22.47 18.46 28.39
CA ALA A 526 22.28 19.76 29.02
C ALA A 526 23.24 19.98 30.21
N ALA A 527 23.44 18.96 31.06
CA ALA A 527 24.39 19.01 32.17
C ALA A 527 25.83 19.19 31.66
N GLN A 528 26.23 18.46 30.62
CA GLN A 528 27.54 18.64 29.98
C GLN A 528 27.71 20.04 29.38
N GLY A 529 26.67 20.57 28.72
CA GLY A 529 26.68 21.94 28.18
C GLY A 529 26.81 23.01 29.27
N ALA A 530 26.16 22.82 30.42
CA ALA A 530 26.25 23.72 31.56
C ALA A 530 27.63 23.69 32.22
N VAL A 531 28.20 22.50 32.45
CA VAL A 531 29.56 22.33 32.98
C VAL A 531 30.60 22.91 32.02
N GLY A 532 30.46 22.66 30.72
CA GLY A 532 31.31 23.24 29.67
C GLY A 532 31.29 24.76 29.70
N ARG A 533 30.11 25.39 29.79
CA ARG A 533 29.99 26.85 29.92
C ARG A 533 30.55 27.41 31.22
N TYR A 534 30.39 26.71 32.35
CA TYR A 534 30.93 27.12 33.64
C TYR A 534 32.47 27.13 33.63
N LEU A 535 33.09 26.08 33.09
CA LEU A 535 34.54 25.99 32.95
C LEU A 535 35.11 27.01 31.95
N TYR A 536 34.37 27.33 30.88
CA TYR A 536 34.78 28.34 29.90
C TYR A 536 34.68 29.78 30.44
N LYS A 537 33.72 30.06 31.34
CA LYS A 537 33.61 31.37 32.01
C LYS A 537 34.73 31.60 33.04
N GLY A 538 35.21 30.55 33.71
CA GLY A 538 36.33 30.66 34.66
C GLY A 538 37.66 31.09 34.00
N LYS A 539 37.88 30.75 32.73
CA LYS A 539 39.11 31.11 31.98
C LYS A 539 39.15 32.55 31.46
N LYS A 540 38.04 33.30 31.44
CA LYS A 540 38.00 34.72 31.03
C LYS A 540 38.15 35.72 32.19
N GLY A 541 38.26 35.23 33.43
CA GLY A 541 38.35 36.06 34.64
C GLY A 541 39.72 36.12 35.33
N GLY A 542 40.76 35.54 34.72
CA GLY A 542 42.13 35.59 35.24
C GLY A 542 43.11 36.04 34.17
N SER A 543 43.21 37.36 33.97
CA SER A 543 44.40 38.03 33.43
C SER A 543 45.15 38.69 34.58
#